data_AF-A0A968XP53-F1
#
_entry.id   AF-A0A968XP53-F1
#
_cell.length_a   1.000
_cell.length_b   1.000
_cell.length_c   1.000
_cell.angle_alpha   90.00
_cell.angle_beta   90.00
_cell.angle_gamma   90.00
#
_symmetry.space_group_name_H-M   'P 1'
#
loop_
_entity.id
_entity.type
_entity.pdbx_description
1 polymer ?
#
loop_
_entity_poly.entity_id
_entity_poly.type
_entity_poly.pdbx_seq_one_letter_code
_entity_poly.pdbx_strand_id
1 'polypeptide(L)' 'MSSRITVNPNQCGGRPCVRGMRIRVKDVLDMLAEGATPEEVLAD' A
#
# COMPACT_ATOMS: atom_id res chain seq x y z
N MET A 1 -18.14 -2.96 1.97
CA MET A 1 -17.03 -1.98 2.12
C MET A 1 -15.78 -2.76 2.51
N SER A 2 -14.76 -2.84 1.64
CA SER A 2 -13.35 -3.25 1.95
C SER A 2 -12.53 -3.58 0.70
N SER A 3 -12.65 -2.81 -0.38
CA SER A 3 -11.98 -3.12 -1.66
C SER A 3 -10.68 -2.34 -1.90
N ARG A 4 -10.08 -1.67 -0.90
CA ARG A 4 -8.87 -0.84 -1.11
C ARG A 4 -7.54 -1.60 -1.09
N ILE A 5 -7.52 -2.79 -0.50
CA ILE A 5 -6.29 -3.59 -0.35
C ILE A 5 -6.46 -4.88 -1.16
N THR A 6 -5.50 -5.14 -2.04
CA THR A 6 -5.40 -6.40 -2.79
C THR A 6 -4.31 -7.25 -2.16
N VAL A 7 -4.65 -8.49 -1.82
CA VAL A 7 -3.66 -9.48 -1.39
C VAL A 7 -3.50 -10.46 -2.53
N ASN A 8 -2.35 -10.43 -3.20
CA ASN A 8 -2.05 -11.37 -4.28
C ASN A 8 -0.86 -12.25 -3.86
N PRO A 9 -1.03 -13.58 -3.68
CA PRO A 9 0.05 -14.49 -3.31
C PRO A 9 1.23 -14.47 -4.29
N ASN A 10 0.99 -14.11 -5.56
CA ASN A 10 2.00 -14.02 -6.62
C ASN A 10 2.64 -12.63 -6.74
N GLN A 11 2.20 -11.63 -5.95
CA GLN A 11 2.82 -10.30 -5.91
C GLN A 11 3.31 -9.97 -4.50
N CYS A 12 4.44 -9.29 -4.40
CA CYS A 12 5.08 -8.92 -3.13
C CYS A 12 5.22 -10.08 -2.12
N GLY A 13 5.37 -11.32 -2.61
CA GLY A 13 5.50 -12.52 -1.79
C GLY A 13 4.26 -12.85 -0.95
N GLY A 14 3.06 -12.48 -1.43
CA GLY A 14 1.79 -12.68 -0.72
C GLY A 14 1.49 -11.64 0.34
N ARG A 15 2.21 -10.52 0.34
CA ARG A 15 1.93 -9.40 1.24
C ARG A 15 0.76 -8.56 0.73
N PRO A 16 -0.01 -7.93 1.63
CA PRO A 16 -1.06 -7.00 1.24
C PRO A 16 -0.48 -5.80 0.51
N CYS A 17 -1.01 -5.51 -0.68
CA CYS A 17 -0.69 -4.34 -1.48
C CYS A 17 -1.91 -3.43 -1.63
N VAL A 18 -1.68 -2.14 -1.82
CA VAL A 18 -2.79 -1.20 -2.10
C VAL A 18 -3.32 -1.48 -3.51
N ARG A 19 -4.64 -1.65 -3.65
CA ARG A 19 -5.26 -2.01 -4.94
C ARG A 19 -5.00 -0.90 -5.97
N GLY A 20 -4.42 -1.28 -7.11
CA GLY A 20 -4.07 -0.34 -8.18
C GLY A 20 -2.65 0.20 -8.07
N MET A 21 -1.94 -0.12 -6.99
CA MET A 21 -0.56 0.28 -6.75
C MET A 21 0.29 -0.95 -6.45
N ARG A 22 1.59 -0.86 -6.71
CA ARG A 22 2.54 -1.96 -6.41
C ARG A 22 3.27 -1.76 -5.09
N ILE A 23 2.71 -0.91 -4.22
CA ILE A 23 3.22 -0.59 -2.90
C ILE A 23 2.59 -1.51 -1.85
N ARG A 24 3.41 -1.97 -0.90
CA ARG A 24 2.94 -2.79 0.22
C ARG A 24 2.26 -1.90 1.25
N VAL A 25 1.22 -2.40 1.90
CA VAL A 25 0.53 -1.67 2.97
C VAL A 25 1.49 -1.28 4.10
N LYS A 26 2.50 -2.11 4.40
CA LYS A 26 3.51 -1.77 5.40
C LYS A 26 4.27 -0.49 5.05
N ASP A 27 4.66 -0.34 3.78
CA ASP A 27 5.50 0.79 3.37
C ASP A 27 4.68 2.08 3.45
N VAL A 28 3.40 2.03 3.08
CA VAL A 28 2.47 3.14 3.32
C VAL A 28 2.36 3.49 4.80
N LEU A 29 2.22 2.47 5.67
CA LEU A 29 2.13 2.71 7.11
C LEU A 29 3.43 3.31 7.68
N ASP A 30 4.59 2.87 7.19
CA ASP A 30 5.89 3.41 7.56
C ASP A 30 6.00 4.89 7.09
N MET A 31 5.63 5.20 5.84
CA MET A 31 5.61 6.57 5.31
C MET A 31 4.64 7.49 6.08
N LEU A 32 3.43 7.01 6.37
CA LEU A 32 2.47 7.74 7.19
C LEU A 32 2.98 7.97 8.61
N ALA A 33 3.73 7.01 9.17
CA ALA A 33 4.37 7.16 10.48
C ALA A 33 5.52 8.18 10.46
N GLU A 34 6.22 8.30 9.33
CA GLU A 34 7.23 9.35 9.09
C GLU A 34 6.61 10.73 8.81
N GLY A 35 5.27 10.80 8.66
CA GLY A 35 4.52 12.04 8.47
C GLY A 35 4.17 12.35 7.02
N ALA A 36 4.39 11.42 6.09
CA ALA A 36 3.96 11.56 4.72
C ALA A 36 2.43 11.64 4.62
N THR A 37 1.92 12.36 3.64
CA THR A 37 0.47 12.42 3.42
C THR A 37 -0.01 11.35 2.45
N PRO A 38 -1.30 10.94 2.50
CA PRO A 38 -1.86 9.98 1.56
C PRO A 38 -1.72 10.44 0.10
N GLU A 39 -1.73 11.74 -0.16
CA GLU A 39 -1.56 12.29 -1.50
C GLU A 39 -0.13 12.09 -2.03
N GLU A 40 0.88 12.25 -1.18
CA GLU A 40 2.29 11.97 -1.53
C GLU A 40 2.48 10.49 -1.83
N VAL A 41 1.90 9.62 -1.01
CA VAL A 41 1.92 8.16 -1.23
C VAL A 41 1.18 7.77 -2.52
N LEU A 42 0.14 8.51 -2.91
CA LEU A 42 -0.62 8.28 -4.14
C LEU A 42 0.07 8.81 -5.41
N ALA A 43 1.01 9.75 -5.25
CA ALA A 43 1.73 10.38 -6.36
C ALA A 43 3.00 9.61 -6.78
N ASP A 44 3.48 8.69 -5.94
CA ASP A 44 4.62 7.78 -6.17
C ASP A 44 4.14 6.42 -6.75
#